data_AF-A0A5T0QEW1-F1
#
_entry.id   AF-A0A5T0QEW1-F1
#
_cell.length_a   1.000
_cell.length_b   1.000
_cell.length_c   1.000
_cell.angle_alpha   90.00
_cell.angle_beta   90.00
_cell.angle_gamma   90.00
#
_symmetry.space_group_name_H-M   'P 1'
#
loop_
_entity.id
_entity.type
_entity.pdbx_description
1 polymer ?
#
loop_
_entity_poly.entity_id
_entity_poly.type
_entity_poly.pdbx_seq_one_letter_code
_entity_poly.pdbx_strand_id
1 'polypeptide(L)'
;TTGVEASIDENGKLLLTSREGRGIKIEGDIGRGAFINPNMKENYGRLSLVKNDGKDILISGTGLTATGFGVNSFISQASVSLRESKGQIDANVADAMGFNSVDKGNILGGNFSSVSSYMSSAGSGFSSGSGFSVGSGKNYSTGFANVVVVSAISQMSAVYNISAGSGFSSQSGLSQFATMKTSVGNTLGVKDETAGVTTLKGAMAV
;
A
#
# COMPACT_ATOMS: atom_id res chain seq x y z
N THR A 1 -2.23 -19.16 21.28
CA THR A 1 -1.41 -17.97 20.98
C THR A 1 -1.64 -17.55 19.55
N THR A 2 -1.73 -16.25 19.26
CA THR A 2 -2.06 -15.70 17.92
C THR A 2 -0.86 -15.61 16.98
N GLY A 3 0.36 -15.67 17.55
CA GLY A 3 1.68 -15.38 16.96
C GLY A 3 1.69 -14.13 16.07
N VAL A 4 0.98 -13.12 16.56
CA VAL A 4 1.09 -11.73 16.16
C VAL A 4 1.88 -11.02 17.26
N GLU A 5 2.85 -10.21 16.89
CA GLU A 5 3.60 -9.34 17.77
C GLU A 5 3.17 -7.90 17.55
N ALA A 6 2.85 -7.21 18.64
CA ALA A 6 2.53 -5.79 18.61
C ALA A 6 3.76 -4.97 19.00
N SER A 7 4.03 -3.91 18.25
CA SER A 7 5.08 -2.94 18.54
C SER A 7 4.62 -1.53 18.16
N ILE A 8 5.37 -0.52 18.59
CA ILE A 8 5.17 0.87 18.21
C ILE A 8 6.35 1.27 17.33
N ASP A 9 6.07 1.91 16.18
CA ASP A 9 7.13 2.40 15.29
C ASP A 9 7.74 3.72 15.80
N GLU A 10 8.76 4.21 15.10
CA GLU A 10 9.44 5.47 15.42
C GLU A 10 8.54 6.71 15.36
N ASN A 11 7.41 6.63 14.65
CA ASN A 11 6.43 7.70 14.50
C ASN A 11 5.24 7.55 15.47
N GLY A 12 5.28 6.56 16.37
CA GLY A 12 4.21 6.29 17.34
C GLY A 12 3.02 5.50 16.78
N LYS A 13 3.11 4.94 15.56
CA LYS A 13 2.07 4.09 14.98
C LYS A 13 2.11 2.69 15.57
N LEU A 14 0.94 2.07 15.73
CA LEU A 14 0.82 0.67 16.09
C LEU A 14 1.19 -0.23 14.90
N LEU A 15 2.15 -1.12 15.11
CA LEU A 15 2.54 -2.15 14.15
C LEU A 15 2.16 -3.53 14.68
N LEU A 16 1.49 -4.33 13.83
CA LEU A 16 1.17 -5.73 14.11
C LEU A 16 1.91 -6.59 13.09
N THR A 17 2.83 -7.43 13.56
CA THR A 17 3.68 -8.27 12.70
C THR A 17 3.43 -9.75 12.99
N SER A 18 3.26 -10.56 11.95
CA SER A 18 3.30 -12.03 12.09
C SER A 18 4.64 -12.56 11.62
N ARG A 19 5.47 -13.08 12.54
CA ARG A 19 6.82 -13.61 12.22
C ARG A 19 6.79 -14.84 11.32
N GLU A 20 5.72 -15.63 11.42
CA GLU A 20 5.55 -16.86 10.65
C GLU A 20 4.79 -16.64 9.33
N GLY A 21 4.51 -15.38 8.97
CA GLY A 21 3.79 -15.05 7.74
C GLY A 21 2.32 -15.47 7.75
N ARG A 22 1.69 -15.62 8.93
CA ARG A 22 0.25 -15.86 9.01
C ARG A 22 -0.53 -14.57 8.78
N GLY A 23 -1.73 -14.72 8.23
CA GLY A 23 -2.68 -13.62 8.14
C GLY A 23 -3.08 -13.09 9.52
N ILE A 24 -3.21 -11.77 9.60
CA ILE A 24 -3.71 -11.05 10.76
C ILE A 24 -5.17 -10.70 10.47
N LYS A 25 -6.07 -11.32 11.23
CA LYS A 25 -7.50 -11.00 11.23
C LYS A 25 -7.90 -10.51 12.61
N ILE A 26 -8.44 -9.30 12.67
CA ILE A 26 -8.85 -8.62 13.89
C ILE A 26 -10.37 -8.59 13.92
N GLU A 27 -10.95 -9.36 14.82
CA GLU A 27 -12.38 -9.33 15.11
C GLU A 27 -12.67 -8.36 16.27
N GLY A 28 -13.91 -7.89 16.36
CA GLY A 28 -14.31 -6.88 17.34
C GLY A 28 -13.78 -5.47 17.03
N ASP A 29 -13.88 -4.58 18.02
CA ASP A 29 -13.37 -3.20 17.89
C ASP A 29 -12.00 -3.06 18.59
N ILE A 30 -11.00 -2.64 17.81
CA ILE A 30 -9.63 -2.41 18.27
C ILE A 30 -9.44 -0.99 18.86
N GLY A 31 -10.49 -0.15 18.75
CA GLY A 31 -10.46 1.25 19.15
C GLY A 31 -9.86 2.15 18.07
N ARG A 32 -10.43 3.36 17.93
CA ARG A 32 -10.03 4.30 16.86
C ARG A 32 -8.65 4.95 17.08
N GLY A 33 -8.12 4.90 18.30
CA GLY A 33 -6.76 5.37 18.61
C GLY A 33 -5.65 4.56 17.91
N ALA A 34 -5.95 3.35 17.45
CA ALA A 34 -4.99 2.50 16.73
C ALA A 34 -4.82 2.89 15.26
N PHE A 35 -5.72 3.70 14.68
CA PHE A 35 -5.75 4.05 13.25
C PHE A 35 -5.74 2.86 12.28
N ILE A 36 -6.19 1.68 12.74
CA ILE A 36 -6.43 0.51 11.89
C ILE A 36 -7.85 0.61 11.35
N ASN A 37 -7.97 0.98 10.07
CA ASN A 37 -9.26 1.11 9.40
C ASN A 37 -9.93 -0.27 9.21
N PRO A 38 -11.27 -0.34 9.05
CA PRO A 38 -11.97 -1.61 8.87
C PRO A 38 -11.44 -2.47 7.71
N ASN A 39 -10.99 -1.85 6.62
CA ASN A 39 -10.37 -2.52 5.47
C ASN A 39 -8.96 -3.08 5.75
N MET A 40 -8.36 -2.73 6.89
CA MET A 40 -7.04 -3.22 7.32
C MET A 40 -7.13 -4.33 8.38
N LYS A 41 -8.34 -4.64 8.88
CA LYS A 41 -8.54 -5.66 9.91
C LYS A 41 -8.29 -7.08 9.41
N GLU A 42 -8.25 -7.29 8.11
CA GLU A 42 -7.95 -8.58 7.49
C GLU A 42 -6.80 -8.37 6.50
N ASN A 43 -5.61 -8.81 6.89
CA ASN A 43 -4.38 -8.59 6.13
C ASN A 43 -3.52 -9.87 6.13
N TYR A 44 -3.20 -10.36 4.93
CA TYR A 44 -2.42 -11.58 4.71
C TYR A 44 -0.98 -11.31 4.24
N GLY A 45 -0.53 -10.06 4.33
CA GLY A 45 0.79 -9.65 3.87
C GLY A 45 0.88 -9.53 2.35
N ARG A 46 2.12 -9.52 1.85
CA ARG A 46 2.44 -9.44 0.41
C ARG A 46 3.31 -10.63 0.02
N LEU A 47 3.15 -11.09 -1.20
CA LEU A 47 4.04 -12.07 -1.81
C LEU A 47 5.05 -11.36 -2.71
N SER A 48 6.33 -11.67 -2.55
CA SER A 48 7.44 -11.15 -3.38
C SER A 48 8.11 -12.33 -4.07
N LEU A 49 8.22 -12.27 -5.39
CA LEU A 49 8.87 -13.31 -6.19
C LEU A 49 10.13 -12.73 -6.83
N VAL A 50 11.22 -13.49 -6.79
CA VAL A 50 12.50 -13.09 -7.36
C VAL A 50 12.93 -14.12 -8.38
N LYS A 51 13.32 -13.66 -9.56
CA LYS A 51 13.88 -14.48 -10.64
C LYS A 51 15.24 -13.92 -11.04
N ASN A 52 16.17 -14.80 -11.37
CA ASN A 52 17.57 -14.47 -11.60
C ASN A 52 18.00 -14.48 -13.09
N ASP A 53 17.06 -14.61 -14.03
CA ASP A 53 17.36 -14.64 -15.48
C ASP A 53 16.93 -13.35 -16.22
N GLY A 54 16.44 -12.34 -15.49
CA GLY A 54 16.00 -11.05 -16.02
C GLY A 54 14.73 -11.10 -16.88
N LYS A 55 14.14 -12.28 -17.10
CA LYS A 55 12.85 -12.43 -17.78
C LYS A 55 11.71 -12.27 -16.79
N ASP A 56 10.54 -11.94 -17.32
CA ASP A 56 9.33 -11.82 -16.51
C ASP A 56 8.94 -13.16 -15.83
N ILE A 57 8.25 -13.04 -14.70
CA ILE A 57 7.62 -14.18 -14.01
C ILE A 57 6.17 -14.22 -14.46
N LEU A 58 5.87 -15.07 -15.43
CA LEU A 58 4.49 -15.29 -15.85
C LEU A 58 3.73 -16.07 -14.77
N ILE A 59 2.89 -15.37 -14.01
CA ILE A 59 1.98 -15.97 -13.03
C ILE A 59 0.60 -16.14 -13.67
N SER A 60 0.13 -17.38 -13.75
CA SER A 60 -1.22 -17.70 -14.23
C SER A 60 -1.82 -18.84 -13.42
N GLY A 61 -3.11 -18.76 -13.11
CA GLY A 61 -3.79 -19.80 -12.35
C GLY A 61 -5.12 -19.32 -11.78
N THR A 62 -5.73 -20.14 -10.93
CA THR A 62 -6.93 -19.80 -10.17
C THR A 62 -6.55 -19.22 -8.80
N GLY A 63 -7.40 -18.36 -8.23
CA GLY A 63 -7.21 -17.86 -6.86
C GLY A 63 -6.12 -16.81 -6.66
N LEU A 64 -5.57 -16.21 -7.73
CA LEU A 64 -4.49 -15.21 -7.64
C LEU A 64 -4.86 -13.93 -6.85
N THR A 65 -6.16 -13.63 -6.71
CA THR A 65 -6.63 -12.53 -5.87
C THR A 65 -6.25 -12.70 -4.40
N ALA A 66 -6.16 -13.94 -3.91
CA ALA A 66 -5.80 -14.23 -2.51
C ALA A 66 -4.33 -13.93 -2.21
N THR A 67 -3.45 -13.97 -3.22
CA THR A 67 -2.01 -13.68 -3.09
C THR A 67 -1.65 -12.28 -3.54
N GLY A 68 -2.65 -11.47 -3.92
CA GLY A 68 -2.44 -10.10 -4.40
C GLY A 68 -1.98 -10.00 -5.86
N PHE A 69 -2.02 -11.08 -6.64
CA PHE A 69 -1.66 -11.12 -8.07
C PHE A 69 -2.88 -11.20 -9.01
N GLY A 70 -4.07 -10.83 -8.53
CA GLY A 70 -5.30 -10.83 -9.32
C GLY A 70 -5.40 -9.65 -10.29
N VAL A 71 -6.37 -9.71 -11.22
CA VAL A 71 -6.60 -8.72 -12.31
C VAL A 71 -6.85 -7.29 -11.81
N ASN A 72 -7.31 -7.11 -10.58
CA ASN A 72 -7.60 -5.80 -9.98
C ASN A 72 -6.53 -5.36 -8.96
N SER A 73 -5.39 -6.06 -8.91
CA SER A 73 -4.28 -5.73 -8.02
C SER A 73 -3.21 -4.95 -8.77
N PHE A 74 -2.74 -3.84 -8.20
CA PHE A 74 -1.58 -3.14 -8.73
C PHE A 74 -0.30 -3.81 -8.25
N ILE A 75 0.45 -4.41 -9.18
CA ILE A 75 1.63 -5.24 -8.93
C ILE A 75 2.86 -4.48 -9.43
N SER A 76 3.89 -4.38 -8.59
CA SER A 76 5.16 -3.77 -8.97
C SER A 76 6.15 -4.85 -9.38
N GLN A 77 6.78 -4.65 -10.55
CA GLN A 77 7.75 -5.56 -11.14
C GLN A 77 8.91 -4.74 -11.70
N ALA A 78 10.13 -5.26 -11.57
CA ALA A 78 11.34 -4.64 -12.10
C ALA A 78 12.41 -5.71 -12.35
N SER A 79 13.26 -5.47 -13.34
CA SER A 79 14.55 -6.14 -13.48
C SER A 79 15.65 -5.12 -13.19
N VAL A 80 16.65 -5.51 -12.40
CA VAL A 80 17.69 -4.60 -11.92
C VAL A 80 19.04 -5.18 -12.27
N SER A 81 19.88 -4.39 -12.93
CA SER A 81 21.28 -4.75 -13.20
C SER A 81 22.16 -4.49 -11.98
N LEU A 82 23.32 -5.16 -11.93
CA LEU A 82 24.31 -4.95 -10.88
C LEU A 82 24.83 -3.51 -10.82
N ARG A 83 24.74 -2.76 -11.92
CA ARG A 83 25.10 -1.34 -11.93
C ARG A 83 24.04 -0.50 -11.22
N GLU A 84 22.77 -0.76 -11.51
CA GLU A 84 21.64 -0.04 -10.92
C GLU A 84 21.54 -0.30 -9.41
N SER A 85 21.86 -1.52 -8.96
CA SER A 85 21.86 -1.84 -7.53
C SER A 85 22.92 -1.11 -6.71
N LYS A 86 23.88 -0.43 -7.35
CA LYS A 86 24.88 0.42 -6.65
C LYS A 86 24.43 1.87 -6.49
N GLY A 87 23.44 2.31 -7.26
CA GLY A 87 22.92 3.67 -7.24
C GLY A 87 21.83 3.88 -6.19
N GLN A 88 21.30 5.10 -6.14
CA GLN A 88 20.04 5.38 -5.45
C GLN A 88 18.92 4.52 -6.07
N ILE A 89 18.09 3.94 -5.24
CA ILE A 89 17.06 3.00 -5.68
C ILE A 89 15.77 3.80 -5.95
N ASP A 90 15.29 3.77 -7.20
CA ASP A 90 14.00 4.37 -7.58
C ASP A 90 12.85 3.75 -6.76
N ALA A 91 11.90 4.58 -6.34
CA ALA A 91 10.82 4.15 -5.46
C ALA A 91 9.93 3.00 -6.02
N ASN A 92 9.71 2.94 -7.35
CA ASN A 92 8.96 1.83 -7.95
C ASN A 92 9.79 0.53 -7.95
N VAL A 93 11.10 0.66 -8.15
CA VAL A 93 12.05 -0.46 -8.03
C VAL A 93 12.14 -0.92 -6.58
N ALA A 94 12.14 0.00 -5.61
CA ALA A 94 12.12 -0.32 -4.18
C ALA A 94 10.86 -1.12 -3.79
N ASP A 95 9.67 -0.71 -4.24
CA ASP A 95 8.44 -1.48 -3.99
C ASP A 95 8.49 -2.87 -4.62
N ALA A 96 9.07 -3.01 -5.83
CA ALA A 96 9.28 -4.31 -6.46
C ALA A 96 10.30 -5.20 -5.72
N MET A 97 11.31 -4.60 -5.08
CA MET A 97 12.29 -5.30 -4.22
C MET A 97 11.75 -5.63 -2.81
N GLY A 98 10.49 -5.31 -2.52
CA GLY A 98 9.85 -5.62 -1.24
C GLY A 98 10.19 -4.62 -0.12
N PHE A 99 10.59 -3.41 -0.46
CA PHE A 99 10.63 -2.31 0.49
C PHE A 99 9.20 -1.84 0.82
N ASN A 100 9.03 -1.28 2.01
CA ASN A 100 7.81 -0.56 2.38
C ASN A 100 7.95 0.94 2.08
N SER A 101 8.46 1.29 0.90
CA SER A 101 8.72 2.69 0.50
C SER A 101 7.45 3.50 0.24
N VAL A 102 6.30 2.83 0.18
CA VAL A 102 4.98 3.45 -0.02
C VAL A 102 3.98 2.86 0.97
N ASP A 103 3.36 3.72 1.77
CA ASP A 103 2.21 3.35 2.60
C ASP A 103 0.96 3.25 1.70
N LYS A 104 0.85 2.17 0.91
CA LYS A 104 -0.33 1.91 0.05
C LYS A 104 -1.63 1.81 0.88
N GLY A 105 -1.53 1.59 2.20
CA GLY A 105 -2.64 1.67 3.15
C GLY A 105 -3.27 3.07 3.26
N ASN A 106 -2.59 4.12 2.79
CA ASN A 106 -3.13 5.47 2.71
C ASN A 106 -4.07 5.67 1.50
N ILE A 107 -4.19 4.68 0.61
CA ILE A 107 -5.24 4.69 -0.41
C ILE A 107 -6.53 4.24 0.26
N LEU A 108 -7.47 5.18 0.42
CA LEU A 108 -8.80 4.89 0.91
C LEU A 108 -9.69 4.51 -0.26
N GLY A 109 -9.79 3.20 -0.49
CA GLY A 109 -10.73 2.60 -1.44
C GLY A 109 -12.15 2.53 -0.91
N GLY A 110 -13.12 2.45 -1.81
CA GLY A 110 -14.55 2.34 -1.52
C GLY A 110 -15.34 3.53 -2.05
N ASN A 111 -16.67 3.46 -2.01
CA ASN A 111 -17.56 4.47 -2.60
C ASN A 111 -17.64 5.77 -1.76
N PHE A 112 -16.50 6.33 -1.36
CA PHE A 112 -16.37 7.57 -0.62
C PHE A 112 -15.86 8.68 -1.53
N SER A 113 -16.38 9.90 -1.38
CA SER A 113 -15.96 11.07 -2.15
C SER A 113 -14.88 11.90 -1.44
N SER A 114 -14.67 11.66 -0.15
CA SER A 114 -13.76 12.41 0.71
C SER A 114 -13.52 11.70 2.05
N VAL A 115 -12.46 12.08 2.76
CA VAL A 115 -12.19 11.60 4.13
C VAL A 115 -13.36 11.90 5.07
N SER A 116 -13.98 13.08 4.95
CA SER A 116 -15.15 13.44 5.77
C SER A 116 -16.36 12.56 5.48
N SER A 117 -16.60 12.19 4.21
CA SER A 117 -17.66 11.25 3.84
C SER A 117 -17.41 9.84 4.40
N TYR A 118 -16.15 9.39 4.38
CA TYR A 118 -15.75 8.14 5.02
C TYR A 118 -15.95 8.18 6.53
N MET A 119 -15.48 9.23 7.20
CA MET A 119 -15.63 9.38 8.64
C MET A 119 -17.11 9.39 9.05
N SER A 120 -17.97 10.01 8.25
CA SER A 120 -19.41 10.08 8.51
C SER A 120 -20.15 8.76 8.24
N SER A 121 -19.53 7.82 7.51
CA SER A 121 -20.17 6.56 7.12
C SER A 121 -20.33 5.57 8.28
N ALA A 122 -21.37 4.74 8.21
CA ALA A 122 -21.59 3.68 9.18
C ALA A 122 -20.44 2.64 9.13
N GLY A 123 -19.99 2.19 10.31
CA GLY A 123 -18.89 1.22 10.40
C GLY A 123 -17.47 1.81 10.31
N SER A 124 -17.33 3.09 9.95
CA SER A 124 -16.03 3.79 9.96
C SER A 124 -15.45 3.94 11.38
N GLY A 125 -16.33 3.93 12.40
CA GLY A 125 -16.01 4.23 13.79
C GLY A 125 -15.78 5.73 14.08
N PHE A 126 -15.93 6.59 13.08
CA PHE A 126 -15.88 8.05 13.21
C PHE A 126 -17.25 8.71 12.97
N SER A 127 -18.32 7.91 12.86
CA SER A 127 -19.67 8.43 12.65
C SER A 127 -20.15 9.26 13.85
N SER A 128 -21.21 10.05 13.65
CA SER A 128 -21.85 10.75 14.76
C SER A 128 -22.19 9.79 15.92
N GLY A 129 -21.94 10.22 17.16
CA GLY A 129 -22.14 9.42 18.36
C GLY A 129 -20.97 8.49 18.74
N SER A 130 -19.93 8.35 17.90
CA SER A 130 -18.78 7.49 18.23
C SER A 130 -17.79 8.12 19.23
N GLY A 131 -17.91 9.42 19.50
CA GLY A 131 -16.92 10.20 20.27
C GLY A 131 -15.68 10.61 19.46
N PHE A 132 -15.52 10.09 18.23
CA PHE A 132 -14.38 10.35 17.35
C PHE A 132 -14.76 11.09 16.06
N SER A 133 -15.99 11.60 15.98
CA SER A 133 -16.50 12.26 14.79
C SER A 133 -15.75 13.55 14.45
N VAL A 134 -15.86 13.96 13.19
CA VAL A 134 -15.37 15.28 12.76
C VAL A 134 -15.98 16.36 13.67
N GLY A 135 -15.13 17.24 14.21
CA GLY A 135 -15.56 18.29 15.14
C GLY A 135 -15.73 17.85 16.60
N SER A 136 -15.36 16.62 16.99
CA SER A 136 -15.41 16.16 18.40
C SER A 136 -14.37 16.80 19.34
N GLY A 137 -13.57 17.76 18.85
CA GLY A 137 -12.44 18.34 19.57
C GLY A 137 -11.21 17.42 19.68
N LYS A 138 -11.29 16.17 19.19
CA LYS A 138 -10.19 15.20 19.21
C LYS A 138 -9.31 15.23 17.96
N ASN A 139 -9.70 15.99 16.94
CA ASN A 139 -8.94 16.22 15.70
C ASN A 139 -8.48 14.94 14.96
N TYR A 140 -9.21 13.82 15.05
CA TYR A 140 -8.84 12.57 14.37
C TYR A 140 -8.73 12.67 12.84
N SER A 141 -9.40 13.67 12.24
CA SER A 141 -9.30 13.94 10.80
C SER A 141 -7.87 14.31 10.36
N THR A 142 -7.00 14.81 11.25
CA THR A 142 -5.60 15.13 10.91
C THR A 142 -4.77 13.88 10.64
N GLY A 143 -5.12 12.73 11.24
CA GLY A 143 -4.47 11.45 10.95
C GLY A 143 -4.70 10.93 9.52
N PHE A 144 -5.63 11.54 8.79
CA PHE A 144 -5.94 11.21 7.40
C PHE A 144 -5.35 12.23 6.40
N ALA A 145 -4.45 13.13 6.82
CA ALA A 145 -3.92 14.22 5.97
C ALA A 145 -3.28 13.72 4.67
N ASN A 146 -2.65 12.54 4.69
CA ASN A 146 -1.96 11.94 3.55
C ASN A 146 -2.77 10.81 2.89
N VAL A 147 -4.08 10.76 3.12
CA VAL A 147 -4.96 9.73 2.56
C VAL A 147 -5.50 10.17 1.20
N VAL A 148 -5.39 9.27 0.23
CA VAL A 148 -5.89 9.47 -1.13
C VAL A 148 -7.18 8.69 -1.29
N VAL A 149 -8.29 9.39 -1.48
CA VAL A 149 -9.61 8.75 -1.63
C VAL A 149 -9.82 8.36 -3.08
N VAL A 150 -10.07 7.09 -3.33
CA VAL A 150 -10.28 6.57 -4.68
C VAL A 150 -11.53 5.69 -4.73
N SER A 151 -12.55 6.19 -5.42
CA SER A 151 -13.88 5.58 -5.48
C SER A 151 -14.09 4.61 -6.65
N ALA A 152 -13.19 4.63 -7.64
CA ALA A 152 -13.23 3.73 -8.80
C ALA A 152 -11.83 3.52 -9.38
N ILE A 153 -11.62 2.42 -10.11
CA ILE A 153 -10.34 2.14 -10.79
C ILE A 153 -9.96 3.27 -11.76
N SER A 154 -10.93 3.93 -12.40
CA SER A 154 -10.68 5.09 -13.28
C SER A 154 -10.01 6.27 -12.55
N GLN A 155 -10.21 6.37 -11.23
CA GLN A 155 -9.64 7.41 -10.38
C GLN A 155 -8.25 7.01 -9.84
N MET A 156 -7.77 5.79 -10.12
CA MET A 156 -6.40 5.37 -9.78
C MET A 156 -5.32 6.19 -10.49
N SER A 157 -5.68 6.95 -11.53
CA SER A 157 -4.82 7.93 -12.17
C SER A 157 -4.34 9.03 -11.23
N ALA A 158 -4.96 9.21 -10.06
CA ALA A 158 -4.44 10.07 -9.01
C ALA A 158 -3.09 9.57 -8.46
N VAL A 159 -2.92 8.24 -8.37
CA VAL A 159 -1.77 7.57 -7.74
C VAL A 159 -0.83 6.94 -8.77
N TYR A 160 -1.37 6.37 -9.83
CA TYR A 160 -0.65 5.58 -10.83
C TYR A 160 -0.59 6.27 -12.19
N ASN A 161 0.45 5.97 -12.95
CA ASN A 161 0.66 6.47 -14.31
C ASN A 161 -0.19 5.68 -15.33
N ILE A 162 -1.52 5.83 -15.28
CA ILE A 162 -2.47 5.14 -16.17
C ILE A 162 -3.14 6.08 -17.20
N SER A 163 -2.55 7.25 -17.45
CA SER A 163 -3.07 8.19 -18.46
C SER A 163 -2.94 7.63 -19.88
N ALA A 164 -3.71 8.17 -20.82
CA ALA A 164 -3.53 7.86 -22.24
C ALA A 164 -2.06 8.15 -22.66
N GLY A 165 -1.47 7.28 -23.47
CA GLY A 165 -0.07 7.41 -23.91
C GLY A 165 1.00 6.90 -22.94
N SER A 166 0.64 6.49 -21.72
CA SER A 166 1.60 5.96 -20.72
C SER A 166 2.12 4.54 -21.02
N GLY A 167 1.48 3.81 -21.94
CA GLY A 167 1.66 2.36 -22.09
C GLY A 167 0.90 1.52 -21.06
N PHE A 168 0.37 2.14 -20.00
CA PHE A 168 -0.39 1.49 -18.92
C PHE A 168 -1.81 2.04 -18.78
N SER A 169 -2.37 2.64 -19.84
CA SER A 169 -3.75 3.13 -19.82
C SER A 169 -4.74 2.03 -19.44
N SER A 170 -5.90 2.37 -18.89
CA SER A 170 -6.87 1.37 -18.40
C SER A 170 -7.30 0.31 -19.43
N GLN A 171 -7.21 0.61 -20.73
CA GLN A 171 -7.53 -0.34 -21.82
C GLN A 171 -6.30 -1.05 -22.42
N SER A 172 -5.09 -0.81 -21.89
CA SER A 172 -3.84 -1.38 -22.43
C SER A 172 -3.66 -2.87 -22.15
N GLY A 173 -4.43 -3.45 -21.21
CA GLY A 173 -4.17 -4.78 -20.66
C GLY A 173 -2.98 -4.85 -19.70
N LEU A 174 -2.26 -3.75 -19.50
CA LEU A 174 -1.07 -3.65 -18.65
C LEU A 174 -1.25 -2.69 -17.47
N SER A 175 -2.43 -2.10 -17.29
CA SER A 175 -2.66 -1.07 -16.27
C SER A 175 -2.39 -1.53 -14.83
N GLN A 176 -2.47 -2.83 -14.55
CA GLN A 176 -2.14 -3.41 -13.26
C GLN A 176 -0.64 -3.30 -12.91
N PHE A 177 0.21 -3.06 -13.91
CA PHE A 177 1.66 -2.89 -13.76
C PHE A 177 2.10 -1.42 -13.84
N ALA A 178 1.13 -0.48 -13.86
CA ALA A 178 1.43 0.94 -13.91
C ALA A 178 2.32 1.35 -12.74
N THR A 179 3.33 2.18 -13.03
CA THR A 179 4.18 2.75 -11.99
C THR A 179 3.43 3.79 -11.17
N MET A 180 3.81 3.92 -9.91
CA MET A 180 3.29 4.99 -9.04
C MET A 180 3.90 6.33 -9.44
N LYS A 181 3.18 7.40 -9.19
CA LYS A 181 3.70 8.77 -9.35
C LYS A 181 4.69 9.06 -8.23
N THR A 182 5.94 9.30 -8.60
CA THR A 182 7.04 9.62 -7.67
C THR A 182 7.35 11.12 -7.59
N SER A 183 6.88 11.90 -8.56
CA SER A 183 7.10 13.36 -8.64
C SER A 183 5.77 14.13 -8.69
N VAL A 184 5.35 14.60 -9.87
CA VAL A 184 4.10 15.36 -10.03
C VAL A 184 2.91 14.47 -9.67
N GLY A 185 2.11 14.91 -8.68
CA GLY A 185 0.97 14.12 -8.19
C GLY A 185 1.35 12.97 -7.28
N ASN A 186 2.56 12.99 -6.67
CA ASN A 186 2.96 12.06 -5.62
C ASN A 186 2.22 12.33 -4.31
N THR A 187 0.94 11.95 -4.27
CA THR A 187 0.07 12.15 -3.10
C THR A 187 0.28 11.10 -2.02
N LEU A 188 0.98 9.99 -2.32
CA LEU A 188 1.29 8.93 -1.35
C LEU A 188 2.66 9.12 -0.67
N GLY A 189 3.43 10.15 -1.03
CA GLY A 189 4.77 10.36 -0.48
C GLY A 189 5.77 9.28 -0.88
N VAL A 190 5.59 8.69 -2.06
CA VAL A 190 6.48 7.68 -2.66
C VAL A 190 7.88 8.28 -2.79
N LYS A 191 8.87 7.69 -2.12
CA LYS A 191 10.23 8.21 -2.09
C LYS A 191 11.24 7.15 -2.50
N ASP A 192 12.33 7.62 -3.10
CA ASP A 192 13.47 6.78 -3.41
C ASP A 192 14.16 6.30 -2.13
N GLU A 193 14.84 5.17 -2.22
CA GLU A 193 15.59 4.58 -1.11
C GLU A 193 17.09 4.84 -1.24
N THR A 194 17.78 4.84 -0.10
CA THR A 194 19.23 5.04 -0.07
C THR A 194 19.96 3.97 -0.87
N ALA A 195 21.15 4.33 -1.34
CA ALA A 195 21.85 3.56 -2.35
C ALA A 195 22.20 2.13 -1.91
N GLY A 196 21.93 1.17 -2.80
CA GLY A 196 22.35 -0.23 -2.70
C GLY A 196 22.24 -0.88 -1.32
N VAL A 197 23.37 -1.39 -0.82
CA VAL A 197 23.47 -2.21 0.40
C VAL A 197 23.39 -1.43 1.72
N THR A 198 23.09 -0.13 1.68
CA THR A 198 22.98 0.70 2.88
C THR A 198 21.68 0.47 3.67
N THR A 199 20.74 -0.26 3.08
CA THR A 199 19.50 -0.70 3.73
C THR A 199 19.48 -2.22 3.83
N LEU A 200 18.76 -2.74 4.83
CA LEU A 200 18.64 -4.20 5.01
C LEU A 200 18.04 -4.88 3.77
N LYS A 201 17.02 -4.27 3.15
CA LYS A 201 16.38 -4.80 1.95
C LYS A 201 17.29 -4.69 0.73
N GLY A 202 18.02 -3.59 0.58
CA GLY A 202 19.00 -3.43 -0.49
C GLY A 202 20.13 -4.45 -0.40
N ALA A 203 20.59 -4.79 0.81
CA ALA A 203 21.58 -5.84 1.03
C ALA A 203 21.06 -7.26 0.71
N MET A 204 19.75 -7.51 0.87
CA MET A 204 19.12 -8.80 0.56
C MET A 204 18.79 -8.98 -0.93
N ALA A 205 18.75 -7.89 -1.70
CA ALA A 205 18.33 -7.88 -3.10
C ALA A 205 19.49 -8.11 -4.09
N VAL A 206 20.75 -8.07 -3.64
CA VAL A 206 21.97 -8.19 -4.45
C VAL A 206 22.59 -9.58 -4.31
#